data_AF-A0A183AGT6-F1
#
_entry.id   AF-A0A183AGT6-F1
#
_cell.length_a   1.000
_cell.length_b   1.000
_cell.length_c   1.000
_cell.angle_alpha   90.00
_cell.angle_beta   90.00
_cell.angle_gamma   90.00
#
_symmetry.space_group_name_H-M   'P 1'
#
loop_
_entity.id
_entity.type
_entity.pdbx_description
1 polymer ?
#
loop_
_entity_poly.entity_id
_entity_poly.type
_entity_poly.pdbx_seq_one_letter_code
_entity_poly.pdbx_strand_id
1 'polypeptide(L)'
;MAQYAVTELLETEREYCKAIKPLADLLNRLQMELVIPSDGGPESTVQLPNAVCNSIQGLRTSLRDMMSFSERILLDQLTNCLVNPQQTAECFTKHFEALSHYTHYLIHLENMIKGIQALPGFETDGQFPLTPPVSSNGDFVGADATANESNILWSQRTSISFRYLLELADLPRIRLVAYRGLLRDLARYTARAESDTQDLEQAMICVSQLSRRAEEGVKLWQLIDSTGGPHDRFKELFYNAQTDTILPPALIRLTDLKINERQGIKVDTVNDQTGRLVLLPGHLLFLQKSSPDEKSAGWKICWMHPVG
;
A
#
# COMPACT_ATOMS: atom_id res chain seq x y z
N MET A 1 32.17 -1.15 -7.37
CA MET A 1 31.20 -0.06 -7.18
C MET A 1 29.77 -0.56 -7.28
N ALA A 2 29.36 -1.27 -8.35
CA ALA A 2 28.04 -1.92 -8.41
C ALA A 2 27.79 -2.92 -7.27
N GLN A 3 28.80 -3.74 -6.93
CA GLN A 3 28.72 -4.68 -5.79
C GLN A 3 28.41 -3.98 -4.45
N TYR A 4 28.94 -2.77 -4.23
CA TYR A 4 28.64 -1.98 -3.03
C TYR A 4 27.16 -1.59 -2.96
N ALA A 5 26.55 -1.19 -4.08
CA ALA A 5 25.14 -0.86 -4.13
C ALA A 5 24.24 -2.09 -3.90
N VAL A 6 24.65 -3.28 -4.36
CA VAL A 6 23.94 -4.53 -4.04
C VAL A 6 24.09 -4.88 -2.56
N THR A 7 25.27 -4.69 -1.97
CA THR A 7 25.48 -4.87 -0.53
C THR A 7 24.60 -3.92 0.28
N GLU A 8 24.52 -2.65 -0.09
CA GLU A 8 23.64 -1.66 0.56
C GLU A 8 22.17 -2.06 0.44
N LEU A 9 21.72 -2.50 -0.74
CA LEU A 9 20.36 -2.99 -0.94
C LEU A 9 20.05 -4.20 -0.05
N LEU A 10 20.99 -5.16 0.06
CA LEU A 10 20.86 -6.36 0.88
C LEU A 10 20.84 -6.05 2.38
N GLU A 11 21.76 -5.22 2.87
CA GLU A 11 21.83 -4.88 4.30
C GLU A 11 20.60 -4.08 4.74
N THR A 12 20.17 -3.10 3.94
CA THR A 12 18.95 -2.34 4.23
C THR A 12 17.69 -3.21 4.14
N GLU A 13 17.68 -4.28 3.33
CA GLU A 13 16.60 -5.28 3.34
C GLU A 13 16.59 -6.10 4.63
N ARG A 14 17.76 -6.50 5.12
CA ARG A 14 17.89 -7.22 6.40
C ARG A 14 17.42 -6.36 7.56
N GLU A 15 17.76 -5.07 7.57
CA GLU A 15 17.29 -4.11 8.57
C GLU A 15 15.77 -3.91 8.48
N TYR A 16 15.23 -3.80 7.27
CA TYR A 16 13.79 -3.73 7.05
C TYR A 16 13.06 -4.98 7.60
N CYS A 17 13.55 -6.19 7.29
CA CYS A 17 12.99 -7.43 7.82
C CYS A 17 13.04 -7.50 9.36
N LYS A 18 14.05 -6.90 10.00
CA LYS A 18 14.12 -6.78 11.45
C LYS A 18 13.10 -5.77 11.99
N ALA A 19 12.93 -4.63 11.32
CA ALA A 19 12.04 -3.55 11.74
C ALA A 19 10.55 -3.88 11.56
N ILE A 20 10.20 -4.68 10.55
CA ILE A 20 8.80 -5.01 10.23
C ILE A 20 8.20 -6.09 11.15
N LYS A 21 9.04 -6.93 11.78
CA LYS A 21 8.60 -7.99 12.70
C LYS A 21 7.82 -7.46 13.90
N PRO A 22 8.32 -6.44 14.63
CA PRO A 22 7.55 -5.79 15.68
C PRO A 22 6.17 -5.31 15.21
N LEU A 23 6.08 -4.68 14.04
CA LEU A 23 4.80 -4.21 13.49
C LEU A 23 3.84 -5.38 13.24
N ALA A 24 4.33 -6.50 12.72
CA ALA A 24 3.51 -7.68 12.47
C ALA A 24 2.96 -8.30 13.78
N ASP A 25 3.80 -8.42 14.81
CA ASP A 25 3.35 -8.87 16.14
C ASP A 25 2.27 -7.92 16.70
N LEU A 26 2.53 -6.62 16.60
CA LEU A 26 1.64 -5.59 17.12
C LEU A 26 0.28 -5.63 16.44
N LEU A 27 0.26 -5.67 15.10
CA LEU A 27 -0.99 -5.79 14.34
C LEU A 27 -1.77 -7.03 14.72
N ASN A 28 -1.11 -8.18 14.95
CA ASN A 28 -1.78 -9.42 15.36
C ASN A 28 -2.39 -9.32 16.77
N ARG A 29 -1.80 -8.51 17.64
CA ARG A 29 -2.26 -8.29 19.02
C ARG A 29 -3.29 -7.18 19.18
N LEU A 30 -3.48 -6.33 18.17
CA LEU A 30 -4.53 -5.29 18.20
C LEU A 30 -5.90 -5.92 18.47
N GLN A 31 -6.54 -5.44 19.53
CA GLN A 31 -7.95 -5.67 19.76
C GLN A 31 -8.78 -4.80 18.79
N MET A 32 -9.98 -5.25 18.44
CA MET A 32 -10.86 -4.57 17.47
C MET A 32 -11.69 -3.47 18.12
N GLU A 33 -11.06 -2.72 19.02
CA GLU A 33 -11.65 -1.64 19.79
C GLU A 33 -10.62 -0.52 20.01
N LEU A 34 -11.13 0.67 20.28
CA LEU A 34 -10.35 1.87 20.48
C LEU A 34 -10.78 2.56 21.77
N VAL A 35 -9.83 2.85 22.65
CA VAL A 35 -10.05 3.64 23.86
C VAL A 35 -9.78 5.09 23.52
N ILE A 36 -10.80 5.93 23.61
CA ILE A 36 -10.70 7.37 23.35
C ILE A 36 -10.66 8.08 24.72
N PRO A 37 -9.56 8.78 25.04
CA PRO A 37 -9.49 9.59 26.25
C PRO A 37 -10.44 10.79 26.12
N SER A 38 -11.24 11.05 27.15
CA SER A 38 -12.10 12.23 27.24
C SER A 38 -11.45 13.25 28.15
N ASP A 39 -11.37 14.51 27.71
CA ASP A 39 -10.90 15.62 28.55
C ASP A 39 -11.84 15.81 29.76
N GLY A 40 -11.45 15.25 30.91
CA GLY A 40 -12.18 15.36 32.18
C GLY A 40 -13.34 14.39 32.40
N GLY A 41 -13.49 13.35 31.56
CA GLY A 41 -14.54 12.33 31.66
C GLY A 41 -13.99 10.88 31.72
N PRO A 42 -14.85 9.87 31.96
CA PRO A 42 -14.42 8.47 31.87
C PRO A 42 -14.01 8.11 30.44
N GLU A 43 -12.95 7.31 30.31
CA GLU A 43 -12.51 6.78 29.00
C GLU A 43 -13.65 6.06 28.29
N SER A 44 -13.84 6.35 27.00
CA SER A 44 -14.85 5.68 26.20
C SER A 44 -14.21 4.64 25.28
N THR A 45 -14.58 3.38 25.44
CA THR A 45 -14.17 2.29 24.53
C THR A 45 -15.18 2.18 23.39
N VAL A 46 -14.71 2.29 22.16
CA VAL A 46 -15.51 2.22 20.93
C VAL A 46 -15.12 0.97 20.15
N GLN A 47 -16.11 0.15 19.81
CA GLN A 47 -15.91 -1.00 18.91
C GLN A 47 -15.68 -0.51 17.47
N LEU A 48 -14.69 -1.09 16.79
CA LEU A 48 -14.35 -0.68 15.43
C LEU A 48 -15.44 -1.14 14.44
N PRO A 49 -15.81 -0.30 13.45
CA PRO A 49 -16.70 -0.72 12.37
C PRO A 49 -16.13 -1.90 11.58
N ASN A 50 -16.98 -2.78 11.07
CA ASN A 50 -16.57 -3.96 10.28
C ASN A 50 -15.61 -3.62 9.13
N ALA A 51 -15.81 -2.47 8.47
CA ALA A 51 -14.92 -2.02 7.40
C ALA A 51 -13.48 -1.73 7.90
N VAL A 52 -13.33 -1.21 9.12
CA VAL A 52 -12.02 -0.98 9.76
C VAL A 52 -11.42 -2.32 10.17
N CYS A 53 -12.21 -3.21 10.77
CA CYS A 53 -11.76 -4.57 11.12
C CYS A 53 -11.23 -5.34 9.90
N ASN A 54 -11.95 -5.27 8.77
CA ASN A 54 -11.53 -5.88 7.50
C ASN A 54 -10.24 -5.25 6.98
N SER A 55 -10.08 -3.93 7.13
CA SER A 55 -8.84 -3.23 6.76
C SER A 55 -7.66 -3.67 7.62
N ILE A 56 -7.83 -3.81 8.94
CA ILE A 56 -6.79 -4.34 9.84
C ILE A 56 -6.43 -5.78 9.46
N GLN A 57 -7.42 -6.61 9.12
CA GLN A 57 -7.16 -7.97 8.67
C GLN A 57 -6.39 -8.00 7.32
N GLY A 58 -6.76 -7.12 6.39
CA GLY A 58 -6.03 -6.95 5.13
C GLY A 58 -4.58 -6.49 5.33
N LEU A 59 -4.34 -5.60 6.30
CA LEU A 59 -2.99 -5.20 6.72
C LEU A 59 -2.19 -6.40 7.23
N ARG A 60 -2.76 -7.20 8.14
CA ARG A 60 -2.11 -8.40 8.69
C ARG A 60 -1.72 -9.39 7.61
N THR A 61 -2.63 -9.69 6.68
CA THR A 61 -2.38 -10.61 5.57
C THR A 61 -1.31 -10.07 4.64
N SER A 62 -1.47 -8.83 4.17
CA SER A 62 -0.50 -8.21 3.25
C SER A 62 0.89 -8.11 3.87
N LEU A 63 0.97 -7.80 5.17
CA LEU A 63 2.24 -7.73 5.88
C LEU A 63 2.93 -9.09 5.99
N ARG A 64 2.17 -10.15 6.27
CA ARG A 64 2.69 -11.53 6.28
C ARG A 64 3.24 -11.91 4.92
N ASP A 65 2.52 -11.58 3.84
CA ASP A 65 2.95 -11.90 2.49
C ASP A 65 4.21 -11.11 2.09
N MET A 66 4.28 -9.83 2.43
CA MET A 66 5.48 -9.00 2.25
C MET A 66 6.68 -9.58 3.00
N MET A 67 6.51 -9.96 4.27
CA MET A 67 7.57 -10.59 5.06
C MET A 67 8.03 -11.92 4.47
N SER A 68 7.08 -12.77 4.05
CA SER A 68 7.40 -14.05 3.41
C SER A 68 8.19 -13.84 2.12
N PHE A 69 7.80 -12.87 1.29
CA PHE A 69 8.54 -12.49 0.09
C PHE A 69 9.94 -11.98 0.42
N SER A 70 10.05 -10.99 1.30
CA SER A 70 11.33 -10.39 1.67
C SER A 70 12.31 -11.43 2.26
N GLU A 71 11.86 -12.26 3.20
CA GLU A 71 12.72 -13.20 3.90
C GLU A 71 13.09 -14.45 3.08
N ARG A 72 12.12 -15.01 2.35
CA ARG A 72 12.31 -16.32 1.68
C ARG A 72 12.75 -16.20 0.24
N ILE A 73 12.50 -15.06 -0.41
CA ILE A 73 12.74 -14.88 -1.84
C ILE A 73 13.75 -13.76 -2.05
N LEU A 74 13.44 -12.54 -1.64
CA LEU A 74 14.23 -11.37 -2.01
C LEU A 74 15.64 -11.40 -1.39
N LEU A 75 15.76 -11.70 -0.09
CA LEU A 75 17.08 -11.77 0.57
C LEU A 75 18.00 -12.84 -0.03
N ASP A 76 17.45 -14.01 -0.37
CA ASP A 76 18.22 -15.09 -1.00
C ASP A 76 18.69 -14.68 -2.40
N GLN A 77 17.79 -14.13 -3.22
CA GLN A 77 18.15 -13.66 -4.56
C GLN A 77 19.15 -12.50 -4.55
N LEU A 78 18.99 -11.53 -3.64
CA LEU A 78 19.95 -10.43 -3.48
C LEU A 78 21.33 -10.91 -3.02
N THR A 79 21.37 -11.95 -2.19
CA THR A 79 22.65 -12.58 -1.79
C THR A 79 23.36 -13.18 -3.00
N ASN A 80 22.63 -13.85 -3.90
CA ASN A 80 23.17 -14.38 -5.16
C ASN A 80 23.63 -13.25 -6.12
N CYS A 81 22.96 -12.09 -6.09
CA CYS A 81 23.34 -10.92 -6.88
C CYS A 81 24.66 -10.25 -6.43
N LEU A 82 25.22 -10.60 -5.27
CA LEU A 82 26.54 -10.08 -4.86
C LEU A 82 27.66 -10.52 -5.82
N VAL A 83 27.48 -11.66 -6.48
CA VAL A 83 28.42 -12.19 -7.50
C VAL A 83 28.10 -11.60 -8.87
N ASN A 84 26.81 -11.41 -9.19
CA ASN A 84 26.35 -10.82 -10.44
C ASN A 84 25.34 -9.69 -10.20
N PRO A 85 25.80 -8.43 -10.06
CA PRO A 85 24.94 -7.28 -9.79
C PRO A 85 23.88 -6.97 -10.85
N GLN A 86 24.05 -7.43 -12.10
CA GLN A 86 23.07 -7.18 -13.16
C GLN A 86 21.76 -7.96 -12.93
N GLN A 87 21.82 -9.10 -12.22
CA GLN A 87 20.64 -9.91 -11.89
C GLN A 87 19.73 -9.27 -10.83
N THR A 88 20.18 -8.19 -10.18
CA THR A 88 19.35 -7.46 -9.21
C THR A 88 18.06 -6.95 -9.86
N ALA A 89 18.08 -6.57 -11.13
CA ALA A 89 16.88 -6.17 -11.85
C ALA A 89 15.79 -7.27 -11.87
N GLU A 90 16.21 -8.52 -12.09
CA GLU A 90 15.30 -9.67 -12.15
C GLU A 90 14.59 -9.93 -10.82
N CYS A 91 15.23 -9.60 -9.69
CA CYS A 91 14.63 -9.72 -8.36
C CYS A 91 13.35 -8.88 -8.23
N PHE A 92 13.22 -7.81 -9.01
CA PHE A 92 12.05 -6.92 -8.98
C PHE A 92 11.12 -7.16 -10.16
N THR A 93 11.65 -7.44 -11.36
CA THR A 93 10.81 -7.63 -12.55
C THR A 93 10.10 -8.98 -12.55
N LYS A 94 10.76 -10.07 -12.13
CA LYS A 94 10.13 -11.40 -12.06
C LYS A 94 9.11 -11.51 -10.93
N HIS A 95 9.30 -10.74 -9.86
CA HIS A 95 8.46 -10.80 -8.65
C HIS A 95 7.52 -9.61 -8.51
N PHE A 96 7.14 -8.98 -9.62
CA PHE A 96 6.22 -7.85 -9.61
C PHE A 96 4.91 -8.15 -8.87
N GLU A 97 4.37 -9.36 -9.03
CA GLU A 97 3.16 -9.80 -8.33
C GLU A 97 3.36 -9.85 -6.80
N ALA A 98 4.47 -10.39 -6.31
CA ALA A 98 4.76 -10.40 -4.87
C ALA A 98 5.00 -8.97 -4.33
N LEU A 99 5.62 -8.09 -5.11
CA LEU A 99 5.77 -6.69 -4.73
C LEU A 99 4.42 -5.94 -4.68
N SER A 100 3.37 -6.46 -5.30
CA SER A 100 2.02 -5.88 -5.21
C SER A 100 1.41 -5.95 -3.80
N HIS A 101 1.91 -6.83 -2.92
CA HIS A 101 1.49 -6.87 -1.52
C HIS A 101 1.70 -5.53 -0.79
N TYR A 102 2.71 -4.75 -1.17
CA TYR A 102 2.92 -3.38 -0.67
C TYR A 102 1.77 -2.46 -1.05
N THR A 103 1.24 -2.59 -2.27
CA THR A 103 0.09 -1.79 -2.70
C THR A 103 -1.15 -2.14 -1.88
N HIS A 104 -1.43 -3.44 -1.69
CA HIS A 104 -2.59 -3.88 -0.92
C HIS A 104 -2.50 -3.38 0.52
N TYR A 105 -1.32 -3.52 1.13
CA TYR A 105 -1.06 -3.03 2.47
C TYR A 105 -1.38 -1.54 2.62
N LEU A 106 -0.88 -0.70 1.70
CA LEU A 106 -1.11 0.74 1.76
C LEU A 106 -2.59 1.12 1.53
N ILE A 107 -3.31 0.38 0.69
CA ILE A 107 -4.75 0.59 0.50
C ILE A 107 -5.52 0.28 1.79
N HIS A 108 -5.22 -0.85 2.43
CA HIS A 108 -5.83 -1.19 3.71
C HIS A 108 -5.45 -0.21 4.82
N LEU A 109 -4.20 0.31 4.82
CA LEU A 109 -3.75 1.31 5.79
C LEU A 109 -4.56 2.58 5.69
N GLU A 110 -4.76 3.09 4.49
CA GLU A 110 -5.52 4.32 4.25
C GLU A 110 -7.01 4.14 4.55
N ASN A 111 -7.59 2.98 4.22
CA ASN A 111 -8.96 2.65 4.60
C ASN A 111 -9.12 2.60 6.13
N MET A 112 -8.17 2.00 6.84
CA MET A 112 -8.14 1.95 8.30
C MET A 112 -8.04 3.37 8.88
N ILE A 113 -7.11 4.20 8.39
CA ILE A 113 -6.93 5.59 8.85
C ILE A 113 -8.22 6.37 8.71
N LYS A 114 -8.84 6.35 7.52
CA LYS A 114 -10.08 7.08 7.25
C LYS A 114 -11.22 6.60 8.12
N GLY A 115 -11.36 5.28 8.28
CA GLY A 115 -12.41 4.70 9.10
C GLY A 115 -12.28 5.04 10.58
N ILE A 116 -11.06 5.13 11.11
CA ILE A 116 -10.80 5.55 12.49
C ILE A 116 -11.04 7.06 12.65
N GLN A 117 -10.57 7.88 11.71
CA GLN A 117 -10.77 9.34 11.74
C GLN A 117 -12.25 9.74 11.61
N ALA A 118 -13.08 8.87 11.04
CA ALA A 118 -14.52 9.08 10.96
C ALA A 118 -15.28 8.68 12.25
N LEU A 119 -14.60 8.13 13.26
CA LEU A 119 -15.24 7.76 14.52
C LEU A 119 -15.63 9.00 15.32
N PRO A 120 -16.82 8.99 15.95
CA PRO A 120 -17.27 10.11 16.77
C PRO A 120 -16.33 10.30 17.97
N GLY A 121 -15.88 11.55 18.18
CA GLY A 121 -14.98 11.91 19.29
C GLY A 121 -13.50 11.58 19.06
N PHE A 122 -13.13 11.10 17.87
CA PHE A 122 -11.73 10.84 17.55
C PHE A 122 -11.01 12.12 17.10
N GLU A 123 -10.06 12.60 17.90
CA GLU A 123 -9.19 13.74 17.52
C GLU A 123 -7.79 13.24 17.11
N THR A 124 -6.96 12.75 18.05
CA THR A 124 -5.64 12.17 17.72
C THR A 124 -5.13 11.07 18.67
N ASP A 125 -5.70 10.95 19.87
CA ASP A 125 -5.06 10.24 21.00
C ASP A 125 -5.69 8.88 21.33
N GLY A 126 -6.48 8.32 20.41
CA GLY A 126 -7.07 6.99 20.60
C GLY A 126 -6.00 5.92 20.80
N GLN A 127 -6.23 5.05 21.78
CA GLN A 127 -5.34 3.93 22.10
C GLN A 127 -5.98 2.61 21.70
N PHE A 128 -5.21 1.74 21.06
CA PHE A 128 -5.58 0.36 20.82
C PHE A 128 -5.13 -0.49 22.00
N PRO A 129 -6.04 -1.18 22.68
CA PRO A 129 -5.67 -2.26 23.58
C PRO A 129 -4.97 -3.38 22.81
N LEU A 130 -3.98 -3.98 23.44
CA LEU A 130 -3.24 -5.13 22.92
C LEU A 130 -3.59 -6.36 23.72
N THR A 131 -3.81 -7.48 23.04
CA THR A 131 -3.83 -8.77 23.73
C THR A 131 -2.44 -9.08 24.28
N PRO A 132 -2.36 -9.72 25.45
CA PRO A 132 -1.08 -10.19 25.97
C PRO A 132 -0.47 -11.19 24.98
N PRO A 133 0.87 -11.25 24.87
CA PRO A 133 1.51 -12.23 24.02
C PRO A 133 1.10 -13.64 24.46
N VAL A 134 0.71 -14.47 23.50
CA VAL A 134 0.37 -15.87 23.78
C VAL A 134 1.65 -16.60 24.14
N SER A 135 1.88 -16.89 25.42
CA SER A 135 2.98 -17.75 25.86
C SER A 135 2.69 -19.17 25.39
N SER A 136 3.20 -19.56 24.23
CA SER A 136 3.36 -20.97 23.91
C SER A 136 4.46 -21.51 24.82
N ASN A 137 4.01 -22.13 25.92
CA ASN A 137 4.73 -22.72 27.05
C ASN A 137 4.75 -21.81 28.29
N GLY A 138 4.11 -22.31 29.36
CA GLY A 138 3.94 -21.66 30.66
C GLY A 138 5.21 -21.59 31.49
N ASP A 139 6.30 -21.13 30.90
CA ASP A 139 7.49 -20.73 31.63
C ASP A 139 7.66 -19.22 31.47
N PHE A 140 7.81 -18.52 32.59
CA PHE A 140 8.48 -17.23 32.60
C PHE A 140 9.83 -17.42 31.91
N VAL A 141 9.94 -17.02 30.64
CA VAL A 141 11.22 -17.04 29.93
C VAL A 141 12.09 -15.97 30.58
N GLY A 142 12.91 -16.42 31.52
CA GLY A 142 14.12 -15.71 31.90
C GLY A 142 14.95 -15.52 30.63
N ALA A 143 15.26 -14.26 30.34
CA ALA A 143 16.34 -13.77 29.51
C ALA A 143 17.01 -14.81 28.58
N ASP A 144 16.37 -15.11 27.45
CA ASP A 144 17.13 -15.54 26.28
C ASP A 144 17.91 -14.32 25.79
N ALA A 145 19.20 -14.27 26.10
CA ALA A 145 20.14 -13.17 25.83
C ALA A 145 20.44 -12.94 24.32
N THR A 146 19.55 -13.38 23.43
CA THR A 146 19.62 -13.11 21.98
C THR A 146 18.31 -12.54 21.42
N ALA A 147 17.26 -12.43 22.23
CA ALA A 147 16.07 -11.66 21.85
C ALA A 147 16.44 -10.17 21.85
N ASN A 148 16.47 -9.56 20.67
CA ASN A 148 16.68 -8.12 20.46
C ASN A 148 15.90 -7.32 21.52
N GLU A 149 16.57 -6.45 22.29
CA GLU A 149 15.96 -5.70 23.41
C GLU A 149 14.67 -4.98 23.01
N SER A 150 14.58 -4.56 21.75
CA SER A 150 13.37 -3.99 21.15
C SER A 150 12.17 -4.95 21.19
N ASN A 151 12.34 -6.24 20.84
CA ASN A 151 11.26 -7.23 20.89
C ASN A 151 10.73 -7.46 22.31
N ILE A 152 11.59 -7.35 23.32
CA ILE A 152 11.20 -7.48 24.73
C ILE A 152 10.35 -6.28 25.17
N LEU A 153 10.65 -5.07 24.68
CA LEU A 153 9.86 -3.88 24.97
C LEU A 153 8.47 -3.91 24.30
N TRP A 154 8.32 -4.55 23.14
CA TRP A 154 7.03 -4.67 22.45
C TRP A 154 6.10 -5.70 23.08
N SER A 155 6.64 -6.82 23.55
CA SER A 155 5.86 -7.90 24.18
C SER A 155 5.22 -7.47 25.50
N GLN A 156 5.80 -6.48 26.18
CA GLN A 156 5.30 -5.97 27.46
C GLN A 156 4.23 -4.88 27.35
N ARG A 157 4.01 -4.29 26.17
CA ARG A 157 3.02 -3.22 25.99
C ARG A 157 1.59 -3.77 26.03
N THR A 158 0.72 -3.09 26.77
CA THR A 158 -0.72 -3.39 26.89
C THR A 158 -1.59 -2.51 25.99
N SER A 159 -1.07 -1.38 25.51
CA SER A 159 -1.73 -0.52 24.52
C SER A 159 -0.73 0.15 23.57
N ILE A 160 -1.24 0.65 22.45
CA ILE A 160 -0.50 1.52 21.52
C ILE A 160 -1.37 2.72 21.12
N SER A 161 -0.79 3.92 21.07
CA SER A 161 -1.51 5.08 20.51
C SER A 161 -1.63 4.95 19.00
N PHE A 162 -2.74 5.42 18.43
CA PHE A 162 -2.97 5.40 16.99
C PHE A 162 -1.83 6.10 16.23
N ARG A 163 -1.37 7.26 16.71
CA ARG A 163 -0.24 7.98 16.13
C ARG A 163 1.02 7.12 16.04
N TYR A 164 1.37 6.41 17.11
CA TYR A 164 2.56 5.57 17.12
C TYR A 164 2.40 4.33 16.25
N LEU A 165 1.19 3.76 16.18
CA LEU A 165 0.87 2.71 15.23
C LEU A 165 1.10 3.18 13.78
N LEU A 166 0.70 4.42 13.44
CA LEU A 166 0.92 4.98 12.10
C LEU A 166 2.39 5.18 11.76
N GLU A 167 3.22 5.62 12.71
CA GLU A 167 4.66 5.77 12.51
C GLU A 167 5.32 4.43 12.15
N LEU A 168 4.89 3.34 12.77
CA LEU A 168 5.36 1.99 12.43
C LEU A 168 4.76 1.49 11.12
N ALA A 169 3.47 1.72 10.90
CA ALA A 169 2.75 1.26 9.71
C ALA A 169 3.22 1.94 8.42
N ASP A 170 3.96 3.05 8.50
CA ASP A 170 4.55 3.69 7.31
C ASP A 170 5.86 3.03 6.82
N LEU A 171 6.45 2.11 7.60
CA LEU A 171 7.69 1.41 7.24
C LEU A 171 7.63 0.74 5.85
N PRO A 172 6.56 0.00 5.47
CA PRO A 172 6.47 -0.58 4.13
C PRO A 172 6.40 0.48 3.02
N ARG A 173 5.79 1.65 3.28
CA ARG A 173 5.78 2.78 2.33
C ARG A 173 7.19 3.30 2.09
N ILE A 174 7.91 3.57 3.17
CA ILE A 174 9.29 4.06 3.13
C ILE A 174 10.18 3.07 2.37
N ARG A 175 10.04 1.76 2.63
CA ARG A 175 10.81 0.73 1.94
C ARG A 175 10.51 0.65 0.45
N LEU A 176 9.23 0.70 0.07
CA LEU A 176 8.82 0.67 -1.33
C LEU A 176 9.43 1.83 -2.13
N VAL A 177 9.45 3.03 -1.56
CA VAL A 177 10.09 4.22 -2.17
C VAL A 177 11.61 4.07 -2.23
N ALA A 178 12.22 3.49 -1.20
CA ALA A 178 13.67 3.29 -1.13
C ALA A 178 14.20 2.36 -2.24
N TYR A 179 13.46 1.32 -2.62
CA TYR A 179 13.88 0.39 -3.70
C TYR A 179 14.23 1.12 -5.00
N ARG A 180 13.45 2.13 -5.39
CA ARG A 180 13.74 2.92 -6.60
C ARG A 180 15.06 3.68 -6.48
N GLY A 181 15.34 4.26 -5.31
CA GLY A 181 16.59 4.96 -5.03
C GLY A 181 17.81 4.03 -5.12
N LEU A 182 17.70 2.86 -4.48
CA LEU A 182 18.76 1.84 -4.46
C LEU A 182 19.03 1.27 -5.87
N LEU A 183 17.97 0.97 -6.63
CA LEU A 183 18.09 0.54 -8.03
C LEU A 183 18.72 1.61 -8.93
N ARG A 184 18.38 2.89 -8.69
CA ARG A 184 18.99 4.02 -9.42
C ARG A 184 20.47 4.15 -9.13
N ASP A 185 20.89 3.98 -7.87
CA ASP A 185 22.30 4.03 -7.52
C ASP A 185 23.07 2.85 -8.13
N LEU A 186 22.48 1.66 -8.15
CA LEU A 186 23.02 0.52 -8.88
C LEU A 186 23.17 0.82 -10.38
N ALA A 187 22.12 1.33 -11.04
CA ALA A 187 22.15 1.71 -12.45
C ALA A 187 23.24 2.75 -12.74
N ARG A 188 23.39 3.76 -11.86
CA ARG A 188 24.45 4.77 -11.98
C ARG A 188 25.85 4.14 -11.96
N TYR A 189 26.09 3.16 -11.09
CA TYR A 189 27.40 2.49 -11.01
C TYR A 189 27.61 1.50 -12.16
N THR A 190 26.56 0.84 -12.64
CA THR A 190 26.59 -0.04 -13.82
C THR A 190 26.91 0.75 -15.09
N ALA A 191 26.26 1.90 -15.29
CA ALA A 191 26.53 2.80 -16.43
C ALA A 191 27.97 3.34 -16.42
N ARG A 192 28.51 3.67 -15.24
CA ARG A 192 29.92 4.09 -15.09
C ARG A 192 30.92 2.98 -15.43
N ALA A 193 30.49 1.73 -15.38
CA ALA A 193 31.26 0.56 -15.81
C ALA A 193 30.97 0.18 -17.28
N GLU A 194 30.33 1.08 -18.05
CA GLU A 194 29.97 0.90 -19.47
C GLU A 194 29.13 -0.35 -19.74
N SER A 195 28.37 -0.79 -18.73
CA SER A 195 27.47 -1.93 -18.82
C SER A 195 26.03 -1.47 -19.06
N ASP A 196 25.23 -2.35 -19.66
CA ASP A 196 23.81 -2.08 -19.94
C ASP A 196 22.99 -1.86 -18.66
N THR A 197 22.07 -0.90 -18.72
CA THR A 197 21.17 -0.51 -17.63
C THR A 197 19.69 -0.75 -17.93
N GLN A 198 19.35 -1.24 -19.13
CA GLN A 198 17.96 -1.39 -19.57
C GLN A 198 17.09 -2.20 -18.58
N ASP A 199 17.61 -3.30 -18.06
CA ASP A 199 16.88 -4.14 -17.08
C ASP A 199 16.67 -3.42 -15.74
N LEU A 200 17.65 -2.63 -15.30
CA LEU A 200 17.54 -1.83 -14.08
C LEU A 200 16.53 -0.70 -14.24
N GLU A 201 16.47 -0.09 -15.43
CA GLU A 201 15.45 0.90 -15.77
C GLU A 201 14.05 0.29 -15.76
N GLN A 202 13.89 -0.90 -16.30
CA GLN A 202 12.63 -1.63 -16.25
C GLN A 202 12.23 -1.97 -14.81
N ALA A 203 13.17 -2.44 -13.98
CA ALA A 203 12.94 -2.68 -12.56
C ALA A 203 12.50 -1.39 -11.81
N MET A 204 13.14 -0.26 -12.10
CA MET A 204 12.75 1.04 -11.53
C MET A 204 11.34 1.45 -11.96
N ILE A 205 10.95 1.21 -13.22
CA ILE A 205 9.59 1.45 -13.71
C ILE A 205 8.59 0.58 -12.95
N CYS A 206 8.86 -0.72 -12.81
CA CYS A 206 8.03 -1.65 -12.05
C CYS A 206 7.77 -1.16 -10.62
N VAL A 207 8.83 -0.84 -9.86
CA VAL A 207 8.71 -0.32 -8.49
C VAL A 207 7.95 1.01 -8.44
N SER A 208 8.22 1.91 -9.40
CA SER A 208 7.53 3.20 -9.48
C SER A 208 6.03 3.04 -9.74
N GLN A 209 5.64 2.09 -10.58
CA GLN A 209 4.22 1.78 -10.84
C GLN A 209 3.53 1.26 -9.58
N LEU A 210 4.17 0.42 -8.78
CA LEU A 210 3.60 -0.08 -7.53
C LEU A 210 3.37 1.04 -6.50
N SER A 211 4.37 1.91 -6.32
CA SER A 211 4.24 3.07 -5.42
C SER A 211 3.13 4.01 -5.88
N ARG A 212 3.07 4.33 -7.19
CA ARG A 212 2.00 5.17 -7.74
C ARG A 212 0.63 4.51 -7.62
N ARG A 213 0.52 3.20 -7.85
CA ARG A 213 -0.75 2.45 -7.68
C ARG A 213 -1.30 2.60 -6.27
N ALA A 214 -0.44 2.54 -5.26
CA ALA A 214 -0.86 2.71 -3.87
C ALA A 214 -1.35 4.15 -3.59
N GLU A 215 -0.60 5.15 -4.03
CA GLU A 215 -0.92 6.56 -3.73
C GLU A 215 -2.11 7.10 -4.54
N GLU A 216 -2.10 6.87 -5.84
CA GLU A 216 -3.17 7.26 -6.75
C GLU A 216 -4.40 6.40 -6.49
N GLY A 217 -4.18 5.11 -6.19
CA GLY A 217 -5.27 4.16 -6.06
C GLY A 217 -6.15 4.44 -4.85
N VAL A 218 -5.55 4.80 -3.72
CA VAL A 218 -6.29 5.23 -2.54
C VAL A 218 -7.10 6.50 -2.84
N LYS A 219 -6.46 7.54 -3.38
CA LYS A 219 -7.10 8.86 -3.50
C LYS A 219 -8.21 8.90 -4.53
N LEU A 220 -8.00 8.30 -5.69
CA LEU A 220 -8.98 8.34 -6.78
C LEU A 220 -10.06 7.28 -6.60
N TRP A 221 -9.68 6.02 -6.35
CA TRP A 221 -10.63 4.91 -6.39
C TRP A 221 -11.56 4.87 -5.19
N GLN A 222 -11.15 5.40 -4.03
CA GLN A 222 -12.06 5.56 -2.89
C GLN A 222 -13.16 6.59 -3.13
N LEU A 223 -12.96 7.51 -4.07
CA LEU A 223 -13.97 8.49 -4.45
C LEU A 223 -14.86 7.95 -5.58
N ILE A 224 -14.65 6.74 -6.08
CA ILE A 224 -15.51 6.19 -7.13
C ILE A 224 -16.82 5.70 -6.56
N ASP A 225 -17.91 6.14 -7.18
CA ASP A 225 -19.25 5.65 -6.88
C ASP A 225 -19.39 4.20 -7.28
N SER A 226 -19.85 3.39 -6.34
CA SER A 226 -19.99 1.94 -6.47
C SER A 226 -21.22 1.49 -7.25
N THR A 227 -21.80 2.36 -8.10
CA THR A 227 -23.09 2.11 -8.76
C THR A 227 -23.02 2.25 -10.28
N GLY A 228 -23.62 1.28 -10.97
CA GLY A 228 -23.85 1.29 -12.42
C GLY A 228 -23.04 0.24 -13.21
N GLY A 229 -23.56 -0.15 -14.37
CA GLY A 229 -22.96 -1.21 -15.20
C GLY A 229 -21.47 -1.03 -15.55
N PRO A 230 -20.97 0.18 -15.87
CA PRO A 230 -19.53 0.39 -16.10
C PRO A 230 -18.67 0.13 -14.86
N HIS A 231 -19.18 0.42 -13.66
CA HIS A 231 -18.50 0.10 -12.41
C HIS A 231 -18.49 -1.40 -12.14
N ASP A 232 -19.58 -2.12 -12.43
CA ASP A 232 -19.62 -3.58 -12.26
C ASP A 232 -18.57 -4.27 -13.13
N ARG A 233 -18.45 -3.85 -14.40
CA ARG A 233 -17.39 -4.33 -15.30
C ARG A 233 -15.99 -3.97 -14.79
N PHE A 234 -15.82 -2.78 -14.23
CA PHE A 234 -14.55 -2.37 -13.62
C PHE A 234 -14.18 -3.25 -12.41
N LYS A 235 -15.17 -3.55 -11.57
CA LYS A 235 -15.03 -4.46 -10.44
C LYS A 235 -14.65 -5.86 -10.93
N GLU A 236 -15.33 -6.41 -11.93
CA GLU A 236 -14.98 -7.73 -12.50
C GLU A 236 -13.52 -7.83 -12.97
N LEU A 237 -12.98 -6.75 -13.55
CA LEU A 237 -11.60 -6.75 -14.07
C LEU A 237 -10.52 -6.61 -12.99
N PHE A 238 -10.80 -5.84 -11.93
CA PHE A 238 -9.79 -5.44 -10.95
C PHE A 238 -10.07 -5.93 -9.53
N TYR A 239 -11.11 -6.74 -9.33
CA TYR A 239 -11.40 -7.35 -8.05
C TYR A 239 -10.41 -8.46 -7.71
N ASN A 240 -9.84 -8.38 -6.52
CA ASN A 240 -8.97 -9.40 -5.98
C ASN A 240 -9.72 -10.22 -4.93
N ALA A 241 -10.02 -11.46 -5.28
CA ALA A 241 -10.76 -12.39 -4.43
C ALA A 241 -10.02 -12.76 -3.12
N GLN A 242 -8.69 -12.66 -3.08
CA GLN A 242 -7.90 -13.00 -1.89
C GLN A 242 -8.02 -11.92 -0.80
N THR A 243 -8.23 -10.67 -1.21
CA THR A 243 -8.24 -9.51 -0.30
C THR A 243 -9.60 -8.83 -0.20
N ASP A 244 -10.59 -9.26 -0.99
CA ASP A 244 -11.92 -8.64 -1.11
C ASP A 244 -11.84 -7.13 -1.39
N THR A 245 -10.86 -6.72 -2.21
CA THR A 245 -10.65 -5.33 -2.59
C THR A 245 -10.54 -5.16 -4.09
N ILE A 246 -10.96 -4.00 -4.58
CA ILE A 246 -10.74 -3.58 -5.95
C ILE A 246 -9.36 -2.94 -6.02
N LEU A 247 -8.50 -3.43 -6.91
CA LEU A 247 -7.11 -3.03 -7.04
C LEU A 247 -6.80 -2.60 -8.48
N PRO A 248 -7.20 -1.38 -8.87
CA PRO A 248 -6.98 -0.93 -10.22
C PRO A 248 -5.49 -0.70 -10.48
N PRO A 249 -5.06 -0.76 -11.75
CA PRO A 249 -3.67 -0.51 -12.11
C PRO A 249 -3.25 0.95 -11.84
N ALA A 250 -1.94 1.20 -11.87
CA ALA A 250 -1.41 2.55 -11.75
C ALA A 250 -1.88 3.42 -12.93
N LEU A 251 -2.18 4.70 -12.68
CA LEU A 251 -2.66 5.59 -13.73
C LEU A 251 -1.50 5.91 -14.67
N ILE A 252 -1.71 5.77 -15.98
CA ILE A 252 -0.75 6.25 -16.97
C ILE A 252 -0.88 7.77 -17.08
N ARG A 253 -2.12 8.25 -17.23
CA ARG A 253 -2.43 9.68 -17.37
C ARG A 253 -3.84 9.97 -16.91
N LEU A 254 -4.03 11.19 -16.40
CA LEU A 254 -5.32 11.73 -16.00
C LEU A 254 -5.43 13.13 -16.59
N THR A 255 -6.54 13.44 -17.25
CA THR A 255 -6.75 14.74 -17.90
C THR A 255 -8.22 15.11 -17.84
N ASP A 256 -8.50 16.32 -17.35
CA ASP A 256 -9.85 16.86 -17.36
C ASP A 256 -10.22 17.30 -18.78
N LEU A 257 -11.39 16.87 -19.25
CA LEU A 257 -11.85 17.07 -20.62
C LEU A 257 -13.32 17.47 -20.64
N LYS A 258 -13.67 18.21 -21.68
CA LYS A 258 -15.05 18.46 -22.08
C LYS A 258 -15.32 17.64 -23.32
N ILE A 259 -16.16 16.62 -23.19
CA ILE A 259 -16.55 15.74 -24.29
C ILE A 259 -17.92 16.17 -24.82
N ASN A 260 -18.11 16.03 -26.13
CA ASN A 260 -19.36 16.30 -26.81
C ASN A 260 -19.63 15.11 -27.73
N GLU A 261 -20.82 14.54 -27.63
CA GLU A 261 -21.24 13.44 -28.48
C GLU A 261 -21.72 14.00 -29.82
N ARG A 262 -20.90 13.87 -30.87
CA ARG A 262 -21.22 14.41 -32.19
C ARG A 262 -22.00 13.39 -33.04
N GLN A 263 -23.26 13.66 -33.30
CA GLN A 263 -23.98 13.07 -34.45
C GLN A 263 -23.90 14.03 -35.65
N GLY A 264 -22.80 13.95 -36.42
CA GLY A 264 -22.61 14.74 -37.65
C GLY A 264 -21.74 16.02 -37.49
N ILE A 265 -21.95 17.01 -38.37
CA ILE A 265 -21.06 18.19 -38.54
C ILE A 265 -21.39 19.33 -37.55
N LYS A 266 -22.61 19.40 -37.02
CA LYS A 266 -23.01 20.44 -36.07
C LYS A 266 -22.67 20.00 -34.64
N VAL A 267 -21.94 20.86 -33.92
CA VAL A 267 -21.68 20.68 -32.49
C VAL A 267 -22.94 21.07 -31.73
N ASP A 268 -23.59 20.10 -31.09
CA ASP A 268 -24.72 20.36 -30.21
C ASP A 268 -24.18 20.58 -28.79
N THR A 269 -24.00 21.84 -28.39
CA THR A 269 -23.40 22.21 -27.09
C THR A 269 -24.27 21.85 -25.89
N VAL A 270 -25.51 21.38 -26.11
CA VAL A 270 -26.46 21.00 -25.05
C VAL A 270 -26.04 19.70 -24.34
N ASN A 271 -25.30 18.81 -25.02
CA ASN A 271 -24.83 17.52 -24.47
C ASN A 271 -23.35 17.54 -24.06
N ASP A 272 -22.79 18.70 -23.79
CA ASP A 272 -21.42 18.83 -23.32
C ASP A 272 -21.25 18.18 -21.92
N GLN A 273 -20.49 17.09 -21.85
CA GLN A 273 -20.14 16.45 -20.58
C GLN A 273 -18.73 16.89 -20.18
N THR A 274 -18.62 17.57 -19.04
CA THR A 274 -17.32 17.82 -18.41
C THR A 274 -17.00 16.67 -17.48
N GLY A 275 -15.84 16.08 -17.66
CA GLY A 275 -15.38 14.97 -16.84
C GLY A 275 -13.88 14.78 -16.95
N ARG A 276 -13.43 13.61 -16.53
CA ARG A 276 -12.03 13.27 -16.40
C ARG A 276 -11.74 12.00 -17.16
N LEU A 277 -10.80 12.08 -18.09
CA LEU A 277 -10.30 10.94 -18.81
C LEU A 277 -9.12 10.33 -18.07
N VAL A 278 -9.20 9.02 -17.84
CA VAL A 278 -8.19 8.24 -17.14
C VAL A 278 -7.67 7.18 -18.10
N LEU A 279 -6.37 7.22 -18.36
CA LEU A 279 -5.67 6.18 -19.12
C LEU A 279 -5.07 5.18 -18.13
N LEU A 280 -5.53 3.94 -18.23
CA LEU A 280 -5.00 2.77 -17.53
C LEU A 280 -4.26 1.86 -18.52
N PRO A 281 -3.40 0.94 -18.04
CA PRO A 281 -2.91 -0.16 -18.84
C PRO A 281 -4.07 -0.93 -19.50
N GLY A 282 -4.12 -0.87 -20.84
CA GLY A 282 -5.11 -1.57 -21.67
C GLY A 282 -6.54 -1.00 -21.64
N HIS A 283 -6.82 0.10 -20.91
CA HIS A 283 -8.17 0.65 -20.80
C HIS A 283 -8.17 2.19 -20.70
N LEU A 284 -9.22 2.79 -21.25
CA LEU A 284 -9.55 4.21 -21.16
C LEU A 284 -10.87 4.35 -20.41
N LEU A 285 -10.90 5.17 -19.37
CA LEU A 285 -12.10 5.42 -18.56
C LEU A 285 -12.46 6.90 -18.62
N PHE A 286 -13.76 7.17 -18.62
CA PHE A 286 -14.28 8.52 -18.41
C PHE A 286 -15.08 8.58 -17.13
N LEU A 287 -14.67 9.51 -16.28
CA LEU A 287 -15.26 9.77 -14.98
C LEU A 287 -16.02 11.10 -15.01
N GLN A 288 -17.20 11.14 -14.41
CA GLN A 288 -17.95 12.38 -14.21
C GLN A 288 -18.23 12.57 -12.73
N LYS A 289 -18.23 13.83 -12.27
CA LYS A 289 -18.64 14.13 -10.89
C LYS A 289 -20.11 13.77 -10.71
N SER A 290 -20.41 13.07 -9.63
CA SER A 290 -21.78 12.63 -9.32
C SER A 290 -22.69 13.77 -8.86
N SER A 291 -22.11 14.82 -8.27
CA SER A 291 -22.78 16.09 -7.97
C SER A 291 -21.84 17.27 -8.26
N PRO A 292 -22.28 18.31 -9.00
CA PRO A 292 -21.45 19.49 -9.27
C PRO A 292 -21.27 20.41 -8.04
N ASP A 293 -22.17 20.35 -7.05
CA ASP A 293 -22.26 21.35 -5.97
C ASP A 293 -21.70 20.90 -4.61
N GLU A 294 -21.22 19.67 -4.48
CA GLU A 294 -20.63 19.17 -3.22
C GLU A 294 -19.10 19.19 -3.22
N LYS A 295 -18.52 19.69 -2.11
CA LYS A 295 -17.06 19.73 -1.89
C LYS A 295 -16.42 18.33 -1.83
N SER A 296 -17.21 17.28 -1.65
CA SER A 296 -16.79 15.88 -1.58
C SER A 296 -17.53 14.99 -2.59
N ALA A 297 -17.80 15.51 -3.79
CA ALA A 297 -18.49 14.74 -4.83
C ALA A 297 -17.64 13.54 -5.30
N GLY A 298 -18.26 12.35 -5.28
CA GLY A 298 -17.71 11.15 -5.87
C GLY A 298 -17.56 11.23 -7.40
N TRP A 299 -16.85 10.26 -7.95
CA TRP A 299 -16.62 10.07 -9.38
C TRP A 299 -17.41 8.87 -9.86
N LYS A 300 -18.31 9.07 -10.80
CA LYS A 300 -19.02 7.99 -11.47
C LYS A 300 -18.24 7.54 -12.71
N ILE A 301 -18.06 6.22 -12.88
CA ILE A 301 -17.56 5.64 -14.13
C ILE A 301 -18.70 5.69 -15.15
N CYS A 302 -18.58 6.56 -16.16
CA CYS A 302 -19.58 6.73 -17.21
C CYS A 302 -19.43 5.67 -18.31
N TRP A 303 -18.19 5.43 -18.72
CA TRP A 303 -17.85 4.41 -19.71
C TRP A 303 -16.40 3.97 -19.57
N MET A 304 -16.12 2.76 -20.08
CA MET A 304 -14.79 2.16 -20.11
C MET A 304 -14.58 1.49 -21.47
N HIS A 305 -13.46 1.80 -22.11
CA HIS A 305 -13.11 1.29 -23.43
C HIS A 305 -11.74 0.60 -23.40
N PRO A 306 -11.56 -0.59 -23.98
CA PRO A 306 -10.24 -1.21 -24.09
C PRO A 306 -9.34 -0.42 -25.05
N VAL A 307 -8.04 -0.37 -24.75
CA VAL A 307 -7.01 0.21 -25.62
C VAL A 307 -6.21 -0.95 -26.18
N GLY A 308 -6.30 -1.14 -27.50
CA GLY A 308 -5.55 -2.17 -28.24
C GLY A 308 -4.19 -1.69 -28.70
#